data_AF-A0A0G0M2Z7-F1
#
_entry.id   AF-A0A0G0M2Z7-F1
#
_cell.length_a   1.000
_cell.length_b   1.000
_cell.length_c   1.000
_cell.angle_alpha   90.00
_cell.angle_beta   90.00
_cell.angle_gamma   90.00
#
_symmetry.space_group_name_H-M   'P 1'
#
loop_
_entity.id
_entity.type
_entity.pdbx_description
1 polymer ?
#
loop_
_entity_poly.entity_id
_entity_poly.type
_entity_poly.pdbx_seq_one_letter_code
_entity_poly.pdbx_strand_id
1 'polypeptide(L)'
;AFKLLDRYIKEGGSVYLSTGWQFVDRDWEIEKAPDFFPVSSLSWTSNLNSRDYKTKGSILDGVDSKKFSPLKWGDQPWGASVPSGLKPWAERLVTVSDRPVVAGGSYGKGKIIWSGINWFGHISAYSNNPEEVKLLSNIFKFLFEKENFDEDEDTSMITMKRDFPDKVEFSFRSGFNSGNFYLRESFHPDWKAYLVSKNSKEKMKIYKSGPLYKLVNLPQVKAGDTLIFEYSNGLRGIIATIISLVTLIILLAYLILGVKLIKPIAEIASAYSRIAKNYGKRHVSKLSVKANEDEDY
;
A
#
# COMPACT_ATOMS: atom_id res chain seq x y z
N ALA A 1 -5.17 -11.50 12.35
CA ALA A 1 -5.27 -11.72 10.89
C ALA A 1 -5.66 -13.15 10.53
N PHE A 2 -4.88 -14.18 10.91
CA PHE A 2 -5.11 -15.57 10.46
C PHE A 2 -6.46 -16.19 10.81
N LYS A 3 -7.04 -15.92 12.00
CA LYS A 3 -8.40 -16.39 12.33
C LYS A 3 -9.48 -15.82 11.42
N LEU A 4 -9.31 -14.58 10.95
CA LEU A 4 -10.25 -13.93 10.03
C LEU A 4 -10.13 -14.55 8.63
N LEU A 5 -8.91 -14.77 8.15
CA LEU A 5 -8.66 -15.44 6.86
C LEU A 5 -9.18 -16.88 6.86
N ASP A 6 -8.91 -17.65 7.93
CA ASP A 6 -9.43 -19.01 8.06
C ASP A 6 -10.96 -19.05 7.98
N ARG A 7 -11.64 -18.13 8.69
CA ARG A 7 -13.10 -18.00 8.61
C ARG A 7 -13.57 -17.59 7.21
N TYR A 8 -12.96 -16.57 6.62
CA TYR A 8 -13.31 -16.08 5.29
C TYR A 8 -13.23 -17.20 4.25
N ILE A 9 -12.15 -17.99 4.25
CA ILE A 9 -12.00 -19.11 3.31
C ILE A 9 -13.03 -20.20 3.62
N LYS A 10 -13.22 -20.56 4.89
CA LYS A 10 -14.23 -21.57 5.29
C LYS A 10 -15.66 -21.18 4.90
N GLU A 11 -15.96 -19.88 4.86
CA GLU A 11 -17.26 -19.32 4.48
C GLU A 11 -17.44 -19.15 2.95
N GLY A 12 -16.45 -19.54 2.14
CA GLY A 12 -16.53 -19.50 0.66
C GLY A 12 -15.62 -18.48 0.00
N GLY A 13 -14.82 -17.75 0.77
CA GLY A 13 -13.89 -16.77 0.26
C GLY A 13 -12.72 -17.40 -0.51
N SER A 14 -12.23 -16.66 -1.50
CA SER A 14 -11.07 -17.04 -2.30
C SER A 14 -9.85 -16.20 -1.95
N VAL A 15 -8.69 -16.84 -1.78
CA VAL A 15 -7.45 -16.19 -1.34
C VAL A 15 -6.26 -16.58 -2.21
N TYR A 16 -5.50 -15.58 -2.67
CA TYR A 16 -4.15 -15.76 -3.19
C TYR A 16 -3.13 -15.28 -2.14
N LEU A 17 -2.18 -16.13 -1.77
CA LEU A 17 -1.12 -15.83 -0.81
C LEU A 17 0.23 -15.83 -1.54
N SER A 18 0.97 -14.74 -1.46
CA SER A 18 2.34 -14.66 -1.99
C SER A 18 3.31 -14.51 -0.84
N THR A 19 4.34 -15.34 -0.83
CA THR A 19 5.46 -15.31 0.13
C THR A 19 6.81 -15.23 -0.60
N GLY A 20 6.79 -14.92 -1.90
CA GLY A 20 7.96 -14.89 -2.76
C GLY A 20 8.77 -13.60 -2.71
N TRP A 21 8.71 -12.87 -1.60
CA TRP A 21 9.47 -11.65 -1.39
C TRP A 21 10.08 -11.64 0.02
N GLN A 22 11.41 -11.67 0.08
CA GLN A 22 12.14 -11.55 1.35
C GLN A 22 12.17 -10.09 1.81
N PHE A 23 12.40 -9.83 3.10
CA PHE A 23 12.76 -8.52 3.72
C PHE A 23 11.65 -7.58 4.23
N VAL A 24 10.41 -7.63 3.75
CA VAL A 24 9.36 -6.69 4.25
C VAL A 24 8.73 -7.20 5.54
N ASP A 25 8.28 -8.45 5.53
CA ASP A 25 7.78 -9.20 6.67
C ASP A 25 8.36 -10.62 6.60
N ARG A 26 8.45 -11.34 7.72
CA ARG A 26 8.99 -12.73 7.74
C ARG A 26 7.90 -13.76 7.40
N ASP A 27 7.09 -13.48 6.39
CA ASP A 27 6.05 -14.39 5.88
C ASP A 27 6.60 -15.47 4.93
N TRP A 28 7.79 -15.23 4.38
CA TRP A 28 8.59 -16.14 3.57
C TRP A 28 9.26 -17.27 4.38
N GLU A 29 9.27 -17.18 5.71
CA GLU A 29 9.83 -18.19 6.61
C GLU A 29 8.92 -18.37 7.82
N ILE A 30 8.24 -19.52 7.86
CA ILE A 30 7.21 -19.83 8.85
C ILE A 30 7.50 -21.21 9.41
N GLU A 31 7.75 -21.31 10.72
CA GLU A 31 8.01 -22.61 11.36
C GLU A 31 6.77 -23.52 11.37
N LYS A 32 5.59 -22.94 11.60
CA LYS A 32 4.30 -23.66 11.61
C LYS A 32 3.20 -22.83 10.96
N ALA A 33 2.77 -23.24 9.78
CA ALA A 33 1.76 -22.53 9.02
C ALA A 33 0.32 -22.85 9.50
N PRO A 34 -0.60 -21.87 9.51
CA PRO A 34 -2.01 -22.08 9.87
C PRO A 34 -2.71 -23.17 9.05
N ASP A 35 -3.80 -23.75 9.55
CA ASP A 35 -4.51 -24.88 8.90
C ASP A 35 -4.95 -24.61 7.46
N PHE A 36 -5.37 -23.39 7.16
CA PHE A 36 -5.76 -22.97 5.81
C PHE A 36 -4.58 -22.77 4.84
N PHE A 37 -3.34 -22.65 5.32
CA PHE A 37 -2.17 -22.60 4.42
C PHE A 37 -1.95 -23.99 3.80
N PRO A 38 -1.73 -24.11 2.48
CA PRO A 38 -1.53 -25.40 1.81
C PRO A 38 -0.21 -26.09 2.14
N VAL A 39 0.65 -25.45 2.95
CA VAL A 39 1.98 -25.90 3.33
C VAL A 39 2.09 -26.04 4.85
N SER A 40 3.02 -26.86 5.34
CA SER A 40 3.21 -27.07 6.78
C SER A 40 4.14 -26.06 7.44
N SER A 41 5.22 -25.70 6.75
CA SER A 41 6.20 -24.68 7.14
C SER A 41 6.82 -24.09 5.88
N LEU A 42 7.56 -22.99 6.00
CA LEU A 42 8.22 -22.28 4.91
C LEU A 42 9.66 -21.91 5.28
N SER A 43 10.56 -21.97 4.30
CA SER A 43 11.95 -21.51 4.39
C SER A 43 12.36 -20.84 3.09
N TRP A 44 13.19 -19.79 3.17
CA TRP A 44 13.73 -19.15 1.97
C TRP A 44 14.88 -19.94 1.36
N THR A 45 14.95 -19.98 0.04
CA THR A 45 16.09 -20.50 -0.70
C THR A 45 16.26 -19.76 -2.02
N SER A 46 17.50 -19.51 -2.40
CA SER A 46 17.87 -19.11 -3.78
C SER A 46 18.52 -20.25 -4.56
N ASN A 47 18.77 -21.39 -3.91
CA ASN A 47 19.38 -22.55 -4.53
C ASN A 47 18.32 -23.40 -5.25
N LEU A 48 17.73 -22.88 -6.33
CA LEU A 48 16.80 -23.60 -7.21
C LEU A 48 17.38 -23.68 -8.62
N ASN A 49 17.16 -24.79 -9.33
CA ASN A 49 17.52 -24.86 -10.75
C ASN A 49 16.62 -23.90 -11.53
N SER A 50 17.23 -22.94 -12.22
CA SER A 50 16.49 -21.83 -12.82
C SER A 50 15.51 -22.23 -13.91
N ARG A 51 15.55 -23.45 -14.46
CA ARG A 51 14.72 -23.87 -15.60
C ARG A 51 13.95 -25.17 -15.38
N ASP A 52 14.14 -25.86 -14.25
CA ASP A 52 13.50 -27.16 -13.99
C ASP A 52 12.08 -26.99 -13.42
N TYR A 53 11.21 -26.34 -14.20
CA TYR A 53 9.82 -26.16 -13.86
C TYR A 53 8.98 -27.35 -14.29
N LYS A 54 8.07 -27.78 -13.41
CA LYS A 54 7.01 -28.74 -13.74
C LYS A 54 5.68 -28.20 -13.24
N THR A 55 4.66 -28.25 -14.11
CA THR A 55 3.27 -27.94 -13.78
C THR A 55 2.46 -29.23 -13.65
N LYS A 56 1.45 -29.23 -12.78
CA LYS A 56 0.51 -30.33 -12.60
C LYS A 56 -0.84 -29.79 -12.13
N GLY A 57 -1.91 -30.53 -12.44
CA GLY A 57 -3.25 -30.27 -11.94
C GLY A 57 -4.13 -29.55 -12.96
N SER A 58 -5.45 -29.77 -12.87
CA SER A 58 -6.42 -29.21 -13.82
C SER A 58 -6.50 -27.68 -13.76
N ILE A 59 -6.15 -27.08 -12.62
CA ILE A 59 -6.05 -25.63 -12.47
C ILE A 59 -5.07 -25.05 -13.50
N LEU A 60 -4.02 -25.76 -13.87
CA LEU A 60 -2.97 -25.29 -14.77
C LEU A 60 -3.02 -25.91 -16.17
N ASP A 61 -4.19 -26.41 -16.58
CA ASP A 61 -4.36 -27.03 -17.89
C ASP A 61 -3.92 -26.09 -19.02
N GLY A 62 -3.11 -26.65 -19.93
CA GLY A 62 -2.56 -25.96 -21.08
C GLY A 62 -1.39 -25.01 -20.80
N VAL A 63 -0.87 -24.92 -19.56
CA VAL A 63 0.35 -24.14 -19.26
C VAL A 63 1.60 -24.96 -19.58
N ASP A 64 2.46 -24.45 -20.46
CA ASP A 64 3.72 -25.08 -20.83
C ASP A 64 4.89 -24.56 -19.99
N SER A 65 5.22 -25.28 -18.92
CA SER A 65 6.29 -24.89 -17.98
C SER A 65 7.68 -24.84 -18.61
N LYS A 66 7.91 -25.48 -19.77
CA LYS A 66 9.21 -25.46 -20.46
C LYS A 66 9.51 -24.08 -21.07
N LYS A 67 8.49 -23.26 -21.26
CA LYS A 67 8.59 -21.91 -21.82
C LYS A 67 8.69 -20.82 -20.74
N PHE A 68 8.66 -21.20 -19.46
CA PHE A 68 8.88 -20.23 -18.38
C PHE A 68 10.27 -19.61 -18.47
N SER A 69 10.35 -18.36 -18.06
CA SER A 69 11.60 -17.62 -17.96
C SER A 69 12.46 -18.20 -16.84
N PRO A 70 13.79 -18.10 -16.93
CA PRO A 70 14.66 -18.65 -15.91
C PRO A 70 14.49 -17.92 -14.57
N LEU A 71 14.51 -18.63 -13.43
CA LEU A 71 14.54 -18.03 -12.09
C LEU A 71 15.86 -17.29 -11.82
N LYS A 72 16.03 -16.12 -12.44
CA LYS A 72 17.17 -15.22 -12.24
C LYS A 72 16.73 -13.76 -12.18
N TRP A 73 17.41 -12.96 -11.38
CA TRP A 73 17.29 -11.51 -11.38
C TRP A 73 18.64 -10.91 -11.80
N GLY A 74 18.75 -10.49 -13.05
CA GLY A 74 20.06 -10.23 -13.68
C GLY A 74 20.91 -11.50 -13.64
N ASP A 75 22.08 -11.41 -13.02
CA ASP A 75 22.99 -12.55 -12.84
C ASP A 75 22.80 -13.32 -11.54
N GLN A 76 21.89 -12.87 -10.66
CA GLN A 76 21.63 -13.49 -9.37
C GLN A 76 20.49 -14.52 -9.45
N PRO A 77 20.51 -15.59 -8.63
CA PRO A 77 19.37 -16.50 -8.54
C PRO A 77 18.12 -15.80 -8.01
N TRP A 78 16.96 -16.13 -8.57
CA TRP A 78 15.69 -15.67 -8.01
C TRP A 78 15.32 -16.50 -6.78
N GLY A 79 15.17 -15.85 -5.63
CA GLY A 79 14.81 -16.53 -4.39
C GLY A 79 13.32 -16.89 -4.30
N ALA A 80 13.02 -17.96 -3.59
CA ALA A 80 11.66 -18.41 -3.34
C ALA A 80 11.49 -18.90 -1.91
N SER A 81 10.27 -18.77 -1.39
CA SER A 81 9.85 -19.50 -0.20
C SER A 81 9.44 -20.91 -0.61
N VAL A 82 10.03 -21.93 0.02
CA VAL A 82 9.74 -23.34 -0.26
C VAL A 82 9.25 -24.04 1.00
N PRO A 83 8.31 -25.00 0.88
CA PRO A 83 7.76 -25.68 2.02
C PRO A 83 8.56 -26.93 2.39
N SER A 84 8.52 -27.31 3.66
CA SER A 84 8.96 -28.64 4.11
C SER A 84 8.04 -29.76 3.62
N GLY A 85 6.76 -29.44 3.38
CA GLY A 85 5.75 -30.36 2.93
C GLY A 85 4.41 -29.68 2.71
N LEU A 86 3.57 -30.30 1.89
CA LEU A 86 2.20 -29.86 1.63
C LEU A 86 1.24 -30.51 2.63
N LYS A 87 0.13 -29.81 2.92
CA LYS A 87 -0.97 -30.42 3.69
C LYS A 87 -1.72 -31.44 2.83
N PRO A 88 -2.37 -32.45 3.43
CA PRO A 88 -3.02 -33.52 2.67
C PRO A 88 -4.10 -33.06 1.69
N TRP A 89 -4.78 -31.95 1.99
CA TRP A 89 -5.83 -31.38 1.14
C TRP A 89 -5.27 -30.56 -0.02
N ALA A 90 -3.98 -30.18 0.02
CA ALA A 90 -3.39 -29.26 -0.94
C ALA A 90 -2.85 -29.99 -2.17
N GLU A 91 -3.20 -29.46 -3.34
CA GLU A 91 -2.62 -29.88 -4.60
C GLU A 91 -1.30 -29.15 -4.88
N ARG A 92 -0.33 -29.90 -5.39
CA ARG A 92 0.94 -29.37 -5.87
C ARG A 92 0.77 -28.89 -7.32
N LEU A 93 0.89 -27.58 -7.56
CA LEU A 93 0.62 -26.98 -8.86
C LEU A 93 1.89 -26.71 -9.67
N VAL A 94 2.90 -26.11 -9.05
CA VAL A 94 4.20 -25.85 -9.70
C VAL A 94 5.33 -26.32 -8.81
N THR A 95 6.30 -27.00 -9.39
CA THR A 95 7.58 -27.31 -8.74
C THR A 95 8.75 -26.72 -9.49
N VAL A 96 9.81 -26.42 -8.74
CA VAL A 96 11.15 -26.15 -9.28
C VAL A 96 12.15 -27.05 -8.59
N SER A 97 12.93 -27.83 -9.34
CA SER A 97 13.83 -28.84 -8.77
C SER A 97 13.09 -29.80 -7.82
N ASP A 98 11.91 -30.25 -8.25
CA ASP A 98 10.98 -31.10 -7.51
C ASP A 98 10.44 -30.53 -6.17
N ARG A 99 10.81 -29.29 -5.81
CA ARG A 99 10.27 -28.59 -4.64
C ARG A 99 9.02 -27.78 -5.02
N PRO A 100 7.92 -27.88 -4.26
CA PRO A 100 6.74 -27.07 -4.52
C PRO A 100 7.04 -25.57 -4.37
N VAL A 101 6.61 -24.79 -5.35
CA VAL A 101 6.67 -23.32 -5.32
C VAL A 101 5.29 -22.69 -5.53
N VAL A 102 4.31 -23.47 -5.99
CA VAL A 102 2.89 -23.10 -5.98
C VAL A 102 2.08 -24.31 -5.57
N ALA A 103 1.18 -24.12 -4.60
CA ALA A 103 0.28 -25.16 -4.12
C ALA A 103 -1.04 -24.57 -3.63
N GLY A 104 -2.11 -25.35 -3.64
CA GLY A 104 -3.42 -24.86 -3.22
C GLY A 104 -4.55 -25.80 -3.57
N GLY A 105 -5.78 -25.30 -3.45
CA GLY A 105 -7.00 -26.07 -3.73
C GLY A 105 -8.18 -25.54 -2.92
N SER A 106 -9.17 -26.40 -2.72
CA SER A 106 -10.33 -26.09 -1.89
C SER A 106 -10.04 -26.34 -0.41
N TYR A 107 -10.48 -25.41 0.44
CA TYR A 107 -10.40 -25.54 1.89
C TYR A 107 -11.69 -25.01 2.53
N GLY A 108 -12.39 -25.85 3.28
CA GLY A 108 -13.77 -25.55 3.68
C GLY A 108 -14.66 -25.38 2.45
N LYS A 109 -15.37 -24.25 2.34
CA LYS A 109 -16.20 -23.91 1.17
C LYS A 109 -15.48 -23.02 0.15
N GLY A 110 -14.28 -22.53 0.48
CA GLY A 110 -13.55 -21.55 -0.33
C GLY A 110 -12.32 -22.14 -1.00
N LYS A 111 -11.51 -21.24 -1.56
CA LYS A 111 -10.33 -21.59 -2.37
C LYS A 111 -9.11 -20.84 -1.91
N ILE A 112 -7.97 -21.49 -2.00
CA ILE A 112 -6.70 -20.87 -1.63
C ILE A 112 -5.57 -21.37 -2.51
N ILE A 113 -4.80 -20.42 -3.06
CA ILE A 113 -3.54 -20.70 -3.74
C ILE A 113 -2.41 -19.95 -3.02
N TRP A 114 -1.35 -20.66 -2.70
CA TRP A 114 -0.10 -20.11 -2.18
C TRP A 114 0.97 -20.13 -3.27
N SER A 115 1.75 -19.06 -3.35
CA SER A 115 2.96 -18.95 -4.17
C SER A 115 4.17 -18.58 -3.33
N GLY A 116 5.22 -19.38 -3.47
CA GLY A 116 6.56 -19.14 -2.96
C GLY A 116 7.42 -18.25 -3.86
N ILE A 117 6.98 -17.97 -5.09
CA ILE A 117 7.65 -17.07 -6.04
C ILE A 117 6.82 -15.81 -6.22
N ASN A 118 7.47 -14.65 -6.28
CA ASN A 118 6.83 -13.40 -6.69
C ASN A 118 6.62 -13.39 -8.22
N TRP A 119 5.62 -14.14 -8.71
CA TRP A 119 5.32 -14.25 -10.13
C TRP A 119 5.05 -12.90 -10.79
N PHE A 120 4.37 -11.98 -10.11
CA PHE A 120 4.14 -10.64 -10.66
C PHE A 120 5.45 -9.90 -10.96
N GLY A 121 6.40 -9.95 -10.02
CA GLY A 121 7.74 -9.39 -10.23
C GLY A 121 8.50 -10.14 -11.33
N HIS A 122 8.42 -11.46 -11.35
CA HIS A 122 9.13 -12.30 -12.32
C HIS A 122 8.66 -12.06 -13.76
N ILE A 123 7.34 -12.08 -13.97
CA ILE A 123 6.70 -11.79 -15.26
C ILE A 123 7.09 -10.41 -15.76
N SER A 124 7.07 -9.40 -14.87
CA SER A 124 7.46 -8.04 -15.22
C SER A 124 8.96 -7.93 -15.59
N ALA A 125 9.83 -8.73 -14.97
CA ALA A 125 11.26 -8.74 -15.27
C ALA A 125 11.57 -9.37 -16.64
N TYR A 126 10.66 -10.22 -17.15
CA TYR A 126 10.82 -10.98 -18.39
C TYR A 126 9.80 -10.61 -19.46
N SER A 127 9.51 -9.31 -19.59
CA SER A 127 8.68 -8.76 -20.68
C SER A 127 7.33 -9.44 -20.84
N ASN A 128 6.70 -9.82 -19.73
CA ASN A 128 5.39 -10.47 -19.68
C ASN A 128 5.33 -11.80 -20.45
N ASN A 129 6.22 -12.75 -20.10
CA ASN A 129 6.22 -14.10 -20.68
C ASN A 129 4.79 -14.70 -20.75
N PRO A 130 4.28 -15.06 -21.95
CA PRO A 130 2.89 -15.47 -22.12
C PRO A 130 2.47 -16.70 -21.29
N GLU A 131 3.34 -17.68 -21.09
CA GLU A 131 2.99 -18.90 -20.35
C GLU A 131 2.95 -18.66 -18.84
N GLU A 132 3.77 -17.73 -18.32
CA GLU A 132 3.69 -17.30 -16.93
C GLU A 132 2.47 -16.38 -16.68
N VAL A 133 2.11 -15.54 -17.67
CA VAL A 133 0.84 -14.79 -17.64
C VAL A 133 -0.35 -15.75 -17.65
N LYS A 134 -0.30 -16.82 -18.45
CA LYS A 134 -1.30 -17.88 -18.49
C LYS A 134 -1.40 -18.63 -17.16
N LEU A 135 -0.27 -18.95 -16.52
CA LEU A 135 -0.21 -19.52 -15.17
C LEU A 135 -1.02 -18.67 -14.16
N LEU A 136 -0.75 -17.36 -14.08
CA LEU A 136 -1.49 -16.48 -13.18
C LEU A 136 -2.97 -16.35 -13.58
N SER A 137 -3.26 -16.24 -14.87
CA SER A 137 -4.63 -16.15 -15.38
C SER A 137 -5.46 -17.36 -14.95
N ASN A 138 -4.90 -18.56 -15.09
CA ASN A 138 -5.53 -19.81 -14.68
C ASN A 138 -5.75 -19.90 -13.16
N ILE A 139 -4.76 -19.48 -12.35
CA ILE A 139 -4.90 -19.38 -10.90
C ILE A 139 -6.05 -18.45 -10.52
N PHE A 140 -6.15 -17.27 -11.14
CA PHE A 140 -7.22 -16.32 -10.82
C PHE A 140 -8.58 -16.77 -11.36
N LYS A 141 -8.66 -17.41 -12.51
CA LYS A 141 -9.88 -18.08 -12.99
C LYS A 141 -10.41 -19.08 -11.98
N PHE A 142 -9.53 -19.95 -11.45
CA PHE A 142 -9.89 -20.89 -10.39
C PHE A 142 -10.42 -20.17 -9.14
N LEU A 143 -9.73 -19.13 -8.67
CA LEU A 143 -10.10 -18.39 -7.46
C LEU A 143 -11.42 -17.62 -7.62
N PHE A 144 -11.71 -17.04 -8.77
CA PHE A 144 -12.88 -16.17 -8.94
C PHE A 144 -14.18 -16.90 -9.33
N GLU A 145 -14.12 -18.20 -9.66
CA GLU A 145 -15.30 -18.98 -10.08
C GLU A 145 -16.10 -18.36 -11.23
N LYS A 146 -15.48 -17.46 -12.01
CA LYS A 146 -16.05 -16.98 -13.25
C LYS A 146 -15.68 -17.96 -14.35
N GLU A 147 -16.63 -18.86 -14.66
CA GLU A 147 -16.58 -19.73 -15.84
C GLU A 147 -16.31 -18.91 -17.11
N ASN A 148 -16.78 -17.66 -17.15
CA ASN A 148 -16.43 -16.68 -18.16
C ASN A 148 -16.00 -15.39 -17.44
N PHE A 149 -14.70 -15.12 -17.39
CA PHE A 149 -14.33 -13.74 -17.70
C PHE A 149 -14.78 -13.59 -19.14
N ASP A 150 -15.97 -13.03 -19.38
CA ASP A 150 -16.30 -12.57 -20.72
C ASP A 150 -15.10 -11.71 -21.11
N GLU A 151 -14.40 -12.06 -22.19
CA GLU A 151 -13.33 -11.21 -22.72
C GLU A 151 -13.89 -9.83 -23.10
N ASP A 152 -15.22 -9.74 -23.19
CA ASP A 152 -16.07 -8.56 -23.33
C ASP A 152 -16.56 -7.95 -21.99
N GLU A 153 -16.13 -8.42 -20.81
CA GLU A 153 -16.35 -7.71 -19.55
C GLU A 153 -15.55 -6.40 -19.60
N ASP A 154 -16.29 -5.43 -20.08
CA ASP A 154 -15.89 -4.20 -20.69
C ASP A 154 -14.86 -3.44 -19.83
N THR A 155 -13.59 -3.48 -20.23
CA THR A 155 -12.58 -2.53 -19.73
C THR A 155 -13.00 -1.07 -19.97
N SER A 156 -14.06 -0.84 -20.77
CA SER A 156 -14.71 0.45 -20.95
C SER A 156 -15.73 0.84 -19.87
N MET A 157 -16.03 0.00 -18.86
CA MET A 157 -16.93 0.38 -17.77
C MET A 157 -16.51 1.67 -17.04
N ILE A 158 -15.22 2.01 -17.05
CA ILE A 158 -14.68 3.18 -16.36
C ILE A 158 -13.74 3.95 -17.29
N THR A 159 -13.97 5.24 -17.49
CA THR A 159 -13.00 6.13 -18.14
C THR A 159 -12.30 7.00 -17.12
N MET A 160 -10.98 7.15 -17.27
CA MET A 160 -10.15 7.98 -16.41
C MET A 160 -9.81 9.31 -17.09
N LYS A 161 -9.88 10.41 -16.35
CA LYS A 161 -9.37 11.72 -16.74
C LYS A 161 -8.51 12.31 -15.63
N ARG A 162 -7.34 12.87 -15.98
CA ARG A 162 -6.39 13.50 -15.04
C ARG A 162 -5.74 14.70 -15.70
N ASP A 163 -6.43 15.83 -15.66
CA ASP A 163 -5.91 17.10 -16.20
C ASP A 163 -4.86 17.72 -15.26
N PHE A 164 -4.93 17.41 -13.97
CA PHE A 164 -4.04 17.93 -12.94
C PHE A 164 -3.51 16.81 -12.04
N PRO A 165 -2.28 16.91 -11.52
CA PRO A 165 -1.68 15.86 -10.69
C PRO A 165 -2.41 15.64 -9.36
N ASP A 166 -3.10 16.66 -8.86
CA ASP A 166 -3.86 16.68 -7.61
C ASP A 166 -5.34 16.29 -7.79
N LYS A 167 -5.79 15.98 -9.02
CA LYS A 167 -7.18 15.62 -9.28
C LYS A 167 -7.31 14.52 -10.34
N VAL A 168 -7.98 13.43 -10.00
CA VAL A 168 -8.31 12.35 -10.94
C VAL A 168 -9.79 12.02 -10.89
N GLU A 169 -10.38 11.83 -12.05
CA GLU A 169 -11.81 11.58 -12.26
C GLU A 169 -12.00 10.24 -12.95
N PHE A 170 -12.94 9.44 -12.45
CA PHE A 170 -13.33 8.14 -13.00
C PHE A 170 -14.82 8.17 -13.30
N SER A 171 -15.18 8.15 -14.58
CA SER A 171 -16.58 8.15 -15.01
C SER A 171 -17.06 6.74 -15.31
N PHE A 172 -18.19 6.35 -14.75
CA PHE A 172 -18.76 5.01 -14.91
C PHE A 172 -19.72 4.99 -16.11
N ARG A 173 -19.49 4.08 -17.06
CA ARG A 173 -20.37 3.89 -18.23
C ARG A 173 -21.58 2.99 -17.93
N SER A 174 -21.45 2.12 -16.93
CA SER A 174 -22.51 1.22 -16.46
C SER A 174 -22.76 1.41 -14.96
N GLY A 175 -23.95 1.02 -14.50
CA GLY A 175 -24.32 1.09 -13.08
C GLY A 175 -24.19 -0.25 -12.35
N PHE A 176 -24.02 -0.20 -11.04
CA PHE A 176 -23.96 -1.36 -10.14
C PHE A 176 -24.48 -1.01 -8.74
N ASN A 177 -24.93 -2.02 -7.97
CA ASN A 177 -25.59 -1.80 -6.67
C ASN A 177 -24.63 -1.42 -5.54
N SER A 178 -23.43 -1.99 -5.53
CA SER A 178 -22.38 -1.67 -4.57
C SER A 178 -21.06 -2.23 -5.08
N GLY A 179 -19.94 -1.57 -4.76
CA GLY A 179 -18.63 -2.04 -5.20
C GLY A 179 -17.50 -1.48 -4.35
N ASN A 180 -16.31 -2.02 -4.54
CA ASN A 180 -15.09 -1.50 -3.93
C ASN A 180 -14.21 -0.93 -5.03
N PHE A 181 -13.82 0.34 -4.91
CA PHE A 181 -12.91 1.00 -5.84
C PHE A 181 -11.52 1.10 -5.23
N TYR A 182 -10.56 0.42 -5.84
CA TYR A 182 -9.18 0.40 -5.40
C TYR A 182 -8.29 1.21 -6.34
N LEU A 183 -7.72 2.30 -5.83
CA LEU A 183 -6.80 3.15 -6.58
C LEU A 183 -5.37 2.90 -6.10
N ARG A 184 -4.52 2.40 -7.00
CA ARG A 184 -3.10 2.13 -6.77
C ARG A 184 -2.26 3.42 -6.74
N GLU A 185 -2.62 4.32 -5.84
CA GLU A 185 -1.91 5.57 -5.58
C GLU A 185 -1.78 5.77 -4.06
N SER A 186 -0.64 6.30 -3.62
CA SER A 186 -0.32 6.47 -2.21
C SER A 186 -1.39 7.28 -1.47
N PHE A 187 -1.79 6.79 -0.31
CA PHE A 187 -2.72 7.41 0.60
C PHE A 187 -2.06 8.59 1.31
N HIS A 188 -2.78 9.70 1.40
CA HIS A 188 -2.48 10.83 2.27
C HIS A 188 -3.78 11.33 2.92
N PRO A 189 -3.77 11.79 4.19
CA PRO A 189 -4.97 12.26 4.88
C PRO A 189 -5.72 13.40 4.17
N ASP A 190 -5.01 14.19 3.37
CA ASP A 190 -5.60 15.33 2.67
C ASP A 190 -6.24 15.00 1.31
N TRP A 191 -6.15 13.73 0.88
CA TRP A 191 -6.98 13.26 -0.24
C TRP A 191 -8.44 13.20 0.18
N LYS A 192 -9.31 13.70 -0.70
CA LYS A 192 -10.76 13.62 -0.58
C LYS A 192 -11.30 12.85 -1.78
N ALA A 193 -12.35 12.08 -1.55
CA ALA A 193 -13.06 11.35 -2.60
C ALA A 193 -14.51 11.82 -2.62
N TYR A 194 -15.08 11.95 -3.81
CA TYR A 194 -16.48 12.32 -4.00
C TYR A 194 -17.11 11.49 -5.10
N LEU A 195 -18.30 10.96 -4.84
CA LEU A 195 -19.15 10.39 -5.87
C LEU A 195 -20.11 11.49 -6.34
N VAL A 196 -19.99 11.87 -7.60
CA VAL A 196 -20.80 12.91 -8.24
C VAL A 196 -21.79 12.24 -9.18
N SER A 197 -23.07 12.43 -8.90
CA SER A 197 -24.17 12.11 -9.80
C SER A 197 -24.78 13.41 -10.35
N LYS A 198 -25.68 13.29 -11.33
CA LYS A 198 -26.33 14.46 -11.99
C LYS A 198 -26.80 15.56 -11.04
N ASN A 199 -27.31 15.20 -9.86
CA ASN A 199 -27.89 16.14 -8.88
C ASN A 199 -27.28 16.05 -7.47
N SER A 200 -26.20 15.27 -7.27
CA SER A 200 -25.66 15.04 -5.92
C SER A 200 -24.15 14.90 -5.94
N LYS A 201 -23.50 15.37 -4.87
CA LYS A 201 -22.08 15.16 -4.61
C LYS A 201 -21.95 14.59 -3.21
N GLU A 202 -21.70 13.28 -3.12
CA GLU A 202 -21.51 12.59 -1.86
C GLU A 202 -20.02 12.51 -1.54
N LYS A 203 -19.63 12.84 -0.30
CA LYS A 203 -18.25 12.68 0.14
C LYS A 203 -18.01 11.23 0.54
N MET A 204 -17.05 10.60 -0.13
CA MET A 204 -16.69 9.22 0.11
C MET A 204 -15.60 9.10 1.17
N LYS A 205 -15.71 8.08 2.02
CA LYS A 205 -14.64 7.72 2.96
C LYS A 205 -13.55 6.95 2.21
N ILE A 206 -12.32 7.44 2.32
CA ILE A 206 -11.14 6.73 1.82
C ILE A 206 -10.59 5.87 2.95
N TYR A 207 -10.51 4.57 2.70
CA TYR A 207 -9.83 3.61 3.54
C TYR A 207 -8.39 3.43 3.06
N LYS A 208 -7.46 3.35 4.00
CA LYS A 208 -6.08 2.97 3.73
C LYS A 208 -6.03 1.45 3.56
N SER A 209 -5.61 0.97 2.40
CA SER A 209 -5.61 -0.45 2.05
C SER A 209 -4.30 -0.88 1.38
N GLY A 210 -3.87 -2.13 1.62
CA GLY A 210 -2.67 -2.71 1.01
C GLY A 210 -1.39 -1.88 1.26
N PRO A 211 -0.54 -1.62 0.25
CA PRO A 211 0.73 -0.87 0.35
C PRO A 211 0.53 0.64 0.58
N LEU A 212 -0.37 1.01 1.50
CA LEU A 212 -0.82 2.37 1.77
C LEU A 212 -1.54 2.99 0.56
N TYR A 213 -2.34 2.22 -0.18
CA TYR A 213 -3.17 2.72 -1.29
C TYR A 213 -4.58 3.11 -0.84
N LYS A 214 -5.35 3.71 -1.75
CA LYS A 214 -6.69 4.25 -1.48
C LYS A 214 -7.76 3.22 -1.87
N LEU A 215 -8.66 2.90 -0.94
CA LEU A 215 -9.85 2.07 -1.16
C LEU A 215 -11.10 2.90 -0.82
N VAL A 216 -12.11 2.86 -1.68
CA VAL A 216 -13.40 3.50 -1.45
C VAL A 216 -14.51 2.49 -1.63
N ASN A 217 -15.41 2.39 -0.65
CA ASN A 217 -16.62 1.58 -0.79
C ASN A 217 -17.65 2.44 -1.51
N LEU A 218 -18.03 2.03 -2.71
CA LEU A 218 -19.04 2.69 -3.51
C LEU A 218 -20.42 2.11 -3.17
N PRO A 219 -21.42 2.97 -2.94
CA PRO A 219 -22.81 2.55 -2.82
C PRO A 219 -23.34 2.21 -4.22
N GLN A 220 -24.63 2.42 -4.44
CA GLN A 220 -25.18 2.31 -5.78
C GLN A 220 -24.56 3.37 -6.69
N VAL A 221 -24.02 2.93 -7.82
CA VAL A 221 -23.45 3.76 -8.88
C VAL A 221 -24.34 3.62 -10.12
N LYS A 222 -24.63 4.73 -10.78
CA LYS A 222 -25.40 4.81 -12.02
C LYS A 222 -24.48 5.15 -13.19
N ALA A 223 -24.89 4.75 -14.39
CA ALA A 223 -24.22 5.18 -15.61
C ALA A 223 -24.18 6.72 -15.68
N GLY A 224 -23.00 7.27 -15.94
CA GLY A 224 -22.72 8.70 -15.97
C GLY A 224 -22.25 9.29 -14.64
N ASP A 225 -22.28 8.54 -13.53
CA ASP A 225 -21.69 8.99 -12.27
C ASP A 225 -20.15 9.11 -12.40
N THR A 226 -19.56 9.99 -11.59
CA THR A 226 -18.11 10.21 -11.57
C THR A 226 -17.56 10.11 -10.16
N LEU A 227 -16.58 9.24 -9.94
CA LEU A 227 -15.77 9.22 -8.73
C LEU A 227 -14.56 10.14 -8.91
N ILE A 228 -14.47 11.17 -8.08
CA ILE A 228 -13.41 12.17 -8.11
C ILE A 228 -12.53 11.99 -6.89
N PHE A 229 -11.22 11.84 -7.09
CA PHE A 229 -10.23 12.03 -6.04
C PHE A 229 -9.55 13.39 -6.23
N GLU A 230 -9.47 14.16 -5.16
CA GLU A 230 -8.89 15.50 -5.16
C GLU A 230 -8.01 15.68 -3.92
N TYR A 231 -6.77 16.13 -4.13
CA TYR A 231 -5.84 16.46 -3.07
C TYR A 231 -6.08 17.88 -2.58
N SER A 232 -6.28 18.02 -1.28
CA SER A 232 -6.41 19.31 -0.62
C SER A 232 -5.08 19.68 0.01
N ASN A 233 -4.67 20.96 -0.04
CA ASN A 233 -3.45 21.38 0.68
C ASN A 233 -3.58 21.31 2.22
N GLY A 234 -4.75 20.95 2.75
CA GLY A 234 -5.00 20.85 4.19
C GLY A 234 -4.76 22.17 4.93
N LEU A 235 -4.88 22.16 6.25
CA LEU A 235 -4.54 23.33 7.07
C LEU A 235 -3.02 23.60 7.09
N ARG A 236 -2.21 22.55 7.05
CA ARG A 236 -0.75 22.65 7.11
C ARG A 236 -0.18 23.34 5.87
N GLY A 237 -0.67 22.98 4.67
CA GLY A 237 -0.25 23.63 3.44
C GLY A 237 -0.62 25.10 3.43
N ILE A 238 -1.83 25.46 3.87
CA ILE A 238 -2.27 26.87 3.97
C ILE A 238 -1.34 27.66 4.91
N ILE A 239 -1.06 27.13 6.11
CA ILE A 239 -0.16 27.78 7.07
C ILE A 239 1.24 27.95 6.48
N ALA A 240 1.78 26.92 5.83
CA ALA A 240 3.08 26.98 5.18
C ALA A 240 3.11 28.06 4.08
N THR A 241 2.08 28.12 3.23
CA THR A 241 1.95 29.16 2.20
C THR A 241 1.91 30.57 2.80
N ILE A 242 1.16 30.77 3.88
CA ILE A 242 1.10 32.07 4.58
C ILE A 242 2.48 32.45 5.12
N ILE A 243 3.17 31.52 5.80
CA ILE A 243 4.51 31.75 6.33
C ILE A 243 5.48 32.11 5.19
N SER A 244 5.43 31.39 4.06
CA SER A 244 6.26 31.68 2.89
C SER A 244 5.97 33.06 2.31
N LEU A 245 4.70 33.45 2.18
CA LEU A 245 4.31 34.77 1.68
C LEU A 245 4.76 35.89 2.62
N VAL A 246 4.54 35.73 3.92
CA VAL A 246 5.00 36.69 4.94
C VAL A 246 6.53 36.81 4.89
N THR A 247 7.24 35.69 4.80
CA THR A 247 8.70 35.68 4.69
C THR A 247 9.17 36.39 3.43
N LEU A 248 8.54 36.15 2.27
CA LEU A 248 8.84 36.84 1.02
C LEU A 248 8.63 38.34 1.14
N ILE A 249 7.51 38.79 1.73
CA ILE A 249 7.22 40.20 1.94
C ILE A 249 8.29 40.84 2.84
N ILE A 250 8.69 40.17 3.92
CA ILE A 250 9.75 40.66 4.82
C ILE A 250 11.08 40.78 4.08
N LEU A 251 11.44 39.79 3.25
CA LEU A 251 12.67 39.82 2.45
C LEU A 251 12.67 40.96 1.42
N LEU A 252 11.54 41.17 0.73
CA LEU A 252 11.38 42.28 -0.21
C LEU A 252 11.44 43.64 0.49
N ALA A 253 10.77 43.77 1.64
CA ALA A 253 10.82 44.98 2.45
C ALA A 253 12.25 45.25 2.97
N TYR A 254 12.97 44.21 3.38
CA TYR A 254 14.38 44.32 3.78
C TYR A 254 15.27 44.76 2.61
N LEU A 255 15.03 44.26 1.40
CA LEU A 255 15.82 44.64 0.22
C LEU A 255 15.65 46.13 -0.13
N ILE A 256 14.45 46.68 0.05
CA ILE A 256 14.14 48.09 -0.24
C ILE A 256 14.56 49.02 0.91
N LEU A 257 14.26 48.64 2.15
CA LEU A 257 14.39 49.50 3.33
C LEU A 257 15.68 49.25 4.14
N GLY A 258 16.42 48.19 3.82
CA GLY A 258 17.67 47.80 4.46
C GLY A 258 17.54 47.60 5.97
N VAL A 259 18.59 47.96 6.70
CA VAL A 259 18.69 47.82 8.17
C VAL A 259 17.63 48.65 8.92
N LYS A 260 17.00 49.64 8.28
CA LYS A 260 15.94 50.46 8.91
C LYS A 260 14.70 49.64 9.26
N LEU A 261 14.45 48.52 8.58
CA LEU A 261 13.35 47.60 8.89
C LEU A 261 13.59 46.81 10.19
N ILE A 262 14.85 46.54 10.53
CA ILE A 262 15.25 45.64 11.63
C ILE A 262 15.42 46.40 12.95
N LYS A 263 15.75 47.71 12.89
CA LYS A 263 15.93 48.57 14.08
C LYS A 263 14.78 48.48 15.11
N PRO A 264 13.49 48.65 14.74
CA PRO A 264 12.41 48.57 15.72
C PRO A 264 12.23 47.16 16.31
N ILE A 265 12.49 46.10 15.54
CA ILE A 265 12.42 44.72 16.03
C ILE A 265 13.56 44.41 17.01
N ALA A 266 14.77 44.91 16.72
CA ALA A 266 15.92 44.80 17.61
C ALA A 266 15.74 45.61 18.92
N GLU A 267 15.09 46.77 18.84
CA GLU A 267 14.71 47.57 20.01
C GLU A 267 13.66 46.86 20.88
N ILE A 268 12.66 46.22 20.27
CA ILE A 268 11.67 45.40 21.00
C ILE A 268 12.32 44.15 21.62
N ALA A 269 13.15 43.42 20.87
CA ALA A 269 13.86 42.24 21.39
C ALA A 269 14.85 42.60 22.51
N SER A 270 15.54 43.74 22.40
CA SER A 270 16.43 44.26 23.46
C SER A 270 15.64 44.75 24.69
N ALA A 271 14.44 45.29 24.52
CA ALA A 271 13.53 45.61 25.62
C ALA A 271 13.05 44.34 26.35
N TYR A 272 12.65 43.31 25.60
CA TYR A 272 12.26 42.01 26.19
C TYR A 272 13.41 41.32 26.92
N SER A 273 14.62 41.31 26.35
CA SER A 273 15.81 40.75 27.02
C SER A 273 16.23 41.56 28.26
N ARG A 274 16.03 42.88 28.28
CA ARG A 274 16.19 43.72 29.49
C ARG A 274 15.18 43.38 30.57
N ILE A 275 13.91 43.18 30.20
CA ILE A 275 12.85 42.77 31.13
C ILE A 275 13.17 41.37 31.71
N ALA A 276 13.57 40.42 30.86
CA ALA A 276 13.96 39.07 31.30
C ALA A 276 15.20 39.08 32.22
N LYS A 277 16.23 39.89 31.91
CA LYS A 277 17.40 40.07 32.79
C LYS A 277 17.04 40.71 34.13
N ASN A 278 16.13 41.68 34.15
CA ASN A 278 15.69 42.35 35.37
C ASN A 278 14.81 41.44 36.23
N TYR A 279 14.00 40.57 35.62
CA TYR A 279 13.28 39.51 36.33
C TYR A 279 14.24 38.47 36.93
N GLY A 280 15.25 38.03 36.17
CA GLY A 280 16.30 37.13 36.67
C GLY A 280 17.09 37.72 37.84
N LYS A 281 17.51 38.99 37.76
CA LYS A 281 18.21 39.69 38.86
C LYS A 281 17.35 39.84 40.13
N ARG A 282 16.06 40.16 40.00
CA ARG A 282 15.13 40.25 41.15
C ARG A 282 14.85 38.90 41.81
N HIS A 283 14.94 37.80 41.06
CA HIS A 283 14.78 36.45 41.61
C HIS A 283 16.04 35.99 42.35
N VAL A 284 17.23 36.26 41.80
CA VAL A 284 18.51 35.94 42.46
C VAL A 284 18.70 36.77 43.74
N SER A 285 18.32 38.06 43.75
CA SER A 285 18.42 38.89 44.96
C SER A 285 17.43 38.47 46.05
N LYS A 286 16.26 37.92 45.71
CA LYS A 286 15.32 37.37 46.70
C LYS A 286 15.77 36.03 47.26
N LEU A 287 16.50 35.22 46.48
CA LEU A 287 17.10 33.97 46.94
C LEU A 287 18.32 34.20 47.85
N SER A 288 19.14 35.24 47.60
CA SER A 288 20.28 35.54 48.47
C SER A 288 19.90 36.19 49.80
N VAL A 289 18.77 36.92 49.86
CA VAL A 289 18.26 37.49 51.12
C VAL A 289 17.65 36.39 52.01
N LYS A 290 17.04 35.37 51.42
CA LYS A 290 16.44 34.26 52.18
C LYS A 290 17.43 33.20 52.68
N ALA A 291 18.66 33.19 52.16
CA ALA A 291 19.71 32.25 52.58
C ALA A 291 20.54 32.76 53.78
N ASN A 292 20.43 34.05 54.14
CA ASN A 292 21.16 34.66 55.25
C ASN A 292 20.32 34.84 56.53
N GLU A 293 19.05 34.41 56.55
CA GLU A 293 18.19 34.49 57.75
C GLU A 293 18.10 33.17 58.53
N ASP A 294 18.68 32.06 58.05
CA ASP A 294 18.55 30.73 58.65
C ASP A 294 19.86 30.15 59.25
N GLU A 295 20.93 30.95 59.39
CA GLU A 295 22.15 30.53 60.11
C GLU A 295 22.63 31.61 61.09
N ASP A 296 22.05 31.62 62.30
CA ASP A 296 22.70 32.12 63.52
C ASP A 296 22.09 31.38 64.74
N TYR A 297 22.88 30.49 65.34
CA TYR A 297 22.75 29.96 66.71
C TYR A 297 23.90 30.53 67.54
#